data_AF-A0A2V5MUX8-F1
#
_entry.id   AF-A0A2V5MUX8-F1
#
_cell.length_a   1.000
_cell.length_b   1.000
_cell.length_c   1.000
_cell.angle_alpha   90.00
_cell.angle_beta   90.00
_cell.angle_gamma   90.00
#
_symmetry.space_group_name_H-M   'P 1'
#
loop_
_entity.id
_entity.type
_entity.pdbx_description
1 polymer ?
#
loop_
_entity_poly.entity_id
_entity_poly.type
_entity_poly.pdbx_seq_one_letter_code
_entity_poly.pdbx_strand_id
1 'polypeptide(L)' 'TVLGDALARVAKFLGHEVIRDNHVGDWGTQFGMVIWGWKNLLDRQALQRNPLAEIVRVYKETNERASRDTEVREACR' A
#
# COMPACT_ATOMS: atom_id res chain seq x y z
N THR A 1 -6.36 -14.14 -2.00
CA THR A 1 -5.75 -14.78 -3.19
C THR A 1 -6.37 -16.17 -3.39
N VAL A 2 -6.36 -16.70 -4.63
CA VAL A 2 -7.09 -17.93 -4.99
C VAL A 2 -6.62 -19.15 -4.19
N LEU A 3 -5.31 -19.34 -4.04
CA LEU A 3 -4.75 -20.49 -3.33
C LEU A 3 -5.17 -20.53 -1.85
N GLY A 4 -5.05 -19.39 -1.14
CA GLY A 4 -5.45 -19.29 0.26
C GLY A 4 -6.94 -19.56 0.46
N ASP A 5 -7.80 -19.11 -0.46
CA ASP A 5 -9.23 -19.40 -0.38
C ASP A 5 -9.54 -20.88 -0.65
N ALA A 6 -8.88 -21.50 -1.62
CA ALA A 6 -9.04 -22.92 -1.92
C ALA A 6 -8.67 -23.80 -0.71
N LEU A 7 -7.53 -23.54 -0.08
CA LEU A 7 -7.10 -24.25 1.13
C LEU A 7 -8.08 -24.08 2.29
N ALA A 8 -8.54 -22.84 2.53
CA ALA A 8 -9.51 -22.57 3.57
C ALA A 8 -10.86 -23.28 3.35
N ARG A 9 -11.29 -23.45 2.08
CA ARG A 9 -12.50 -24.22 1.73
C ARG A 9 -12.33 -25.71 1.99
N VAL A 10 -11.20 -26.29 1.60
CA VAL A 10 -10.90 -27.71 1.83
C VAL A 10 -10.85 -28.00 3.34
N ALA A 11 -10.15 -27.18 4.12
CA ALA A 11 -10.06 -27.38 5.56
C ALA A 11 -11.43 -27.25 6.26
N LYS A 12 -12.28 -26.29 5.84
CA LYS A 12 -13.66 -26.19 6.32
C LYS A 12 -14.50 -27.42 5.96
N PHE A 13 -14.36 -27.93 4.73
CA PHE A 13 -15.07 -29.14 4.30
C PHE A 13 -14.71 -30.37 5.14
N LEU A 14 -13.45 -30.47 5.57
CA LEU A 14 -12.96 -31.52 6.46
C LEU A 14 -13.39 -31.35 7.93
N GLY A 15 -14.15 -30.30 8.26
CA GLY A 15 -14.69 -30.06 9.59
C GLY A 15 -13.80 -29.21 10.51
N HIS A 16 -12.72 -28.62 10.00
CA HIS A 16 -11.89 -27.71 10.79
C HIS A 16 -12.55 -26.34 10.96
N GLU A 17 -12.33 -25.73 12.12
CA GLU A 17 -12.51 -24.30 12.29
C GLU A 17 -11.36 -23.57 11.58
N VAL A 18 -11.71 -22.63 10.69
CA VAL A 18 -10.73 -21.92 9.87
C VAL A 18 -10.90 -20.41 10.02
N ILE A 19 -9.87 -19.78 10.57
CA ILE A 19 -9.71 -18.33 10.61
C ILE A 19 -8.90 -17.93 9.38
N ARG A 20 -9.45 -17.03 8.56
CA ARG A 20 -8.73 -16.45 7.42
C ARG A 20 -8.15 -15.12 7.86
N ASP A 21 -6.84 -15.01 7.84
CA ASP A 21 -6.14 -13.77 8.16
C ASP A 21 -5.53 -13.18 6.88
N ASN A 22 -5.79 -11.90 6.64
CA ASN A 22 -5.11 -11.13 5.62
C ASN A 22 -4.03 -10.32 6.31
N HIS A 23 -2.81 -10.81 6.28
CA HIS A 23 -1.66 -10.13 6.87
C HIS A 23 -1.23 -8.95 5.97
N VAL A 24 -2.01 -7.87 6.04
CA VAL A 24 -1.79 -6.68 5.21
C VAL A 24 -0.48 -6.00 5.62
N GLY A 25 0.35 -5.67 4.63
CA GLY A 25 1.54 -4.84 4.84
C GLY A 25 1.19 -3.36 4.95
N ASP A 26 0.36 -2.99 5.92
CA ASP A 26 -0.09 -1.61 6.16
C ASP A 26 0.85 -0.80 7.06
N TRP A 27 2.00 -1.38 7.42
CA TRP A 27 3.03 -0.76 8.23
C TRP A 27 4.39 -0.79 7.52
N GLY A 28 5.07 0.35 7.44
CA GLY A 28 6.42 0.46 6.85
C GLY A 28 6.67 1.76 6.08
N THR A 29 7.91 1.95 5.63
CA THR A 29 8.39 3.16 4.93
C THR A 29 7.56 3.53 3.70
N GLN A 30 6.90 2.55 3.04
CA GLN A 30 5.98 2.82 1.94
C GLN A 30 4.83 3.75 2.32
N PHE A 31 4.35 3.72 3.58
CA PHE A 31 3.34 4.67 4.06
C PHE A 31 3.92 6.05 4.30
N GLY A 32 5.15 6.14 4.82
CA GLY A 32 5.86 7.41 4.92
C GLY A 32 6.06 8.09 3.56
N MET A 33 6.35 7.31 2.51
CA MET A 33 6.41 7.81 1.13
C MET A 33 5.07 8.36 0.65
N VAL A 34 3.95 7.67 0.92
CA VAL A 34 2.61 8.19 0.57
C VAL A 34 2.29 9.47 1.33
N ILE A 35 2.61 9.54 2.63
CA ILE A 35 2.36 10.73 3.47
C ILE A 35 3.21 11.91 3.00
N TRP A 36 4.49 11.69 2.72
CA TRP A 36 5.38 12.72 2.20
C TRP A 36 4.89 13.20 0.82
N GLY A 37 4.54 12.27 -0.08
CA GLY A 37 3.97 12.59 -1.40
C GLY A 37 2.65 13.36 -1.29
N TRP A 38 1.79 12.99 -0.36
CA TRP A 38 0.54 13.71 -0.08
C TRP A 38 0.78 15.17 0.31
N LYS A 39 1.80 15.42 1.16
CA LYS A 39 2.12 16.77 1.64
C LYS A 39 2.77 17.65 0.57
N ASN A 40 3.55 17.06 -0.34
CA ASN A 40 4.44 17.81 -1.23
C ASN A 40 4.05 17.76 -2.71
N LEU A 41 3.32 16.74 -3.15
CA LEU A 41 3.11 16.44 -4.58
C LEU A 41 1.64 16.35 -4.99
N LEU A 42 0.70 16.36 -4.05
CA LEU A 42 -0.71 16.06 -4.30
C LEU A 42 -1.37 17.06 -5.26
N ASP A 43 -1.96 16.56 -6.34
CA ASP A 43 -2.90 17.30 -7.18
C ASP A 43 -4.33 17.04 -6.68
N ARG A 44 -4.96 18.07 -6.10
CA ARG A 44 -6.32 17.99 -5.57
C ARG A 44 -7.36 17.70 -6.64
N GLN A 45 -7.19 18.18 -7.87
CA GLN A 45 -8.12 17.88 -8.95
C GLN A 45 -7.96 16.44 -9.43
N ALA A 46 -6.72 15.95 -9.55
CA ALA A 46 -6.46 14.55 -9.87
C ALA A 46 -7.03 13.61 -8.79
N LEU A 47 -6.85 13.96 -7.52
CA LEU A 47 -7.42 13.22 -6.38
C LEU A 47 -8.96 13.12 -6.49
N GLN A 48 -9.65 14.22 -6.82
CA GLN A 48 -11.11 14.21 -6.96
C GLN A 48 -11.57 13.37 -8.16
N ARG A 49 -10.83 13.39 -9.27
CA ARG A 49 -11.17 12.61 -10.48
C ARG A 49 -10.93 11.11 -10.31
N ASN A 50 -9.77 10.74 -9.76
CA ASN A 50 -9.40 9.34 -9.56
C ASN A 50 -8.43 9.20 -8.36
N PRO A 51 -8.97 8.97 -7.16
CA PRO A 51 -8.16 8.95 -5.95
C PRO A 51 -7.07 7.89 -5.95
N LEU A 52 -7.37 6.68 -6.45
CA LEU A 52 -6.41 5.58 -6.46
C LEU A 52 -5.25 5.88 -7.41
N ALA A 53 -5.55 6.39 -8.61
CA ALA A 53 -4.50 6.77 -9.56
C ALA A 53 -3.60 7.86 -9.00
N GLU A 54 -4.17 8.86 -8.31
CA GLU A 54 -3.40 9.95 -7.72
C GLU A 54 -2.52 9.45 -6.55
N ILE A 55 -3.04 8.61 -5.66
CA ILE A 55 -2.25 8.02 -4.57
C ILE A 55 -1.10 7.16 -5.11
N VAL A 56 -1.35 6.36 -6.16
CA VAL A 56 -0.30 5.56 -6.83
C VAL A 56 0.74 6.47 -7.48
N ARG A 57 0.32 7.58 -8.09
CA ARG A 57 1.23 8.56 -8.70
C ARG A 57 2.15 9.19 -7.66
N VAL A 58 1.60 9.72 -6.56
CA VAL A 58 2.42 10.35 -5.51
C VAL A 58 3.37 9.36 -4.85
N TYR A 59 2.96 8.10 -4.67
CA TYR A 59 3.83 7.04 -4.17
C TYR A 59 5.02 6.80 -5.11
N LYS A 60 4.76 6.59 -6.41
CA LYS A 60 5.81 6.33 -7.41
C LYS A 60 6.80 7.48 -7.48
N GLU A 61 6.30 8.71 -7.55
CA GLU A 61 7.15 9.90 -7.63
C GLU A 61 7.97 10.09 -6.35
N THR A 62 7.37 9.86 -5.17
CA THR A 62 8.10 9.93 -3.90
C THR A 62 9.19 8.86 -3.83
N ASN A 63 8.91 7.64 -4.28
CA ASN A 63 9.91 6.56 -4.30
C ASN A 63 11.10 6.92 -5.23
N GLU A 64 10.82 7.47 -6.41
CA GLU A 64 11.86 7.98 -7.30
C GLU A 64 12.70 9.09 -6.65
N ARG A 65 12.05 10.06 -5.98
CA ARG A 65 12.75 11.13 -5.25
C ARG A 65 13.59 10.59 -4.09
N ALA A 66 13.04 9.71 -3.27
CA ALA A 66 13.74 9.09 -2.14
C ALA A 66 14.96 8.25 -2.58
N SER A 67 14.96 7.73 -3.81
CA SER A 67 16.14 7.05 -4.37
C SER A 67 17.29 7.98 -4.76
N ARG A 68 17.01 9.27 -4.98
CA ARG A 68 17.98 10.28 -5.46
C ARG A 68 18.35 11.30 -4.38
N ASP A 69 17.46 11.51 -3.40
CA ASP A 69 17.57 12.50 -2.35
C ASP A 69 17.48 11.84 -0.97
N THR A 70 18.59 11.94 -0.22
CA THR A 70 18.70 11.36 1.12
C THR A 70 17.78 12.05 2.12
N GLU A 71 17.53 13.36 2.00
CA GLU A 71 16.63 14.08 2.92
C GLU A 71 15.19 13.60 2.75
N VAL A 72 14.74 13.42 1.51
CA VAL A 72 13.41 12.84 1.22
C VAL A 72 13.32 11.42 1.78
N ARG A 73 14.37 10.61 1.62
CA ARG A 73 14.40 9.25 2.14
C ARG A 73 14.30 9.20 3.66
N GLU A 74 15.04 10.04 4.37
CA GLU A 74 14.95 10.11 5.84
C GLU A 74 13.61 10.66 6.30
N ALA A 75 13.02 11.63 5.58
CA ALA A 75 11.68 12.15 5.90
C ALA A 75 10.55 11.13 5.67
N CYS A 76 10.78 10.06 4.91
CA CYS A 76 9.83 8.98 4.67
C CYS A 76 9.95 7.82 5.66
N ARG A 77 10.97 7.81 6.53
CA ARG A 77 11.18 6.77 7.55
C ARG A 77 10.40 7.11 8.83
#